data_AF-A0AAV3ZA80-F1
#
_entry.id   AF-A0AAV3ZA80-F1
#
_cell.length_a   1.000
_cell.length_b   1.000
_cell.length_c   1.000
_cell.angle_alpha   90.00
_cell.angle_beta   90.00
_cell.angle_gamma   90.00
#
_symmetry.space_group_name_H-M   'P 1'
#
loop_
_entity.id
_entity.type
_entity.pdbx_description
1 polymer ?
#
loop_
_entity_poly.entity_id
_entity_poly.type
_entity_poly.pdbx_seq_one_letter_code
_entity_poly.pdbx_strand_id
1 'polypeptide(L)'
;MTGPLHCASSTPGEEEDKEDKEEGEEDNLGNAPPDVDYKTVTDSLQNFIHDQGHCETHEGRNEEGKRQRGDAWKATDDVEIRGLIGILVFLGAQKQSKVNLTTIWEPLIGQDFVRATMSKNRCSQLLNT
;
A
#
# COMPACT_ATOMS: atom_id res chain seq x y z
N MET A 1 -9.14 -69.15 -63.14
CA MET A 1 -7.84 -68.61 -62.67
C MET A 1 -8.15 -67.80 -61.41
N THR A 2 -8.20 -68.50 -60.26
CA THR A 2 -7.16 -68.48 -59.21
C THR A 2 -7.03 -67.12 -58.53
N GLY A 3 -7.61 -67.01 -57.31
CA GLY A 3 -7.19 -66.00 -56.34
C GLY A 3 -5.76 -66.27 -55.84
N PRO A 4 -5.21 -65.38 -54.99
CA PRO A 4 -4.94 -65.86 -53.63
C PRO A 4 -5.02 -64.81 -52.48
N LEU A 5 -5.39 -65.36 -51.30
CA LEU A 5 -4.76 -65.27 -49.96
C LEU A 5 -4.74 -63.96 -49.13
N HIS A 6 -5.45 -64.03 -47.99
CA HIS A 6 -5.03 -63.78 -46.60
C HIS A 6 -3.93 -62.75 -46.29
N CYS A 7 -4.23 -61.83 -45.36
CA CYS A 7 -3.62 -61.83 -44.02
C CYS A 7 -4.40 -60.93 -43.04
N ALA A 8 -4.56 -61.44 -41.81
CA ALA A 8 -5.09 -60.75 -40.66
C ALA A 8 -3.96 -60.12 -39.84
N SER A 9 -4.26 -59.06 -39.08
CA SER A 9 -3.61 -58.80 -37.79
C SER A 9 -4.45 -57.85 -36.94
N SER A 10 -4.83 -58.36 -35.77
CA SER A 10 -5.38 -57.66 -34.60
C SER A 10 -4.34 -56.75 -33.95
N THR A 11 -4.77 -55.64 -33.34
CA THR A 11 -4.70 -55.42 -31.87
C THR A 11 -5.40 -54.10 -31.44
N PRO A 12 -5.87 -54.03 -30.18
CA PRO A 12 -6.70 -52.95 -29.64
C PRO A 12 -5.85 -51.85 -28.98
N GLY A 13 -6.40 -50.63 -28.92
CA GLY A 13 -5.88 -49.53 -28.13
C GLY A 13 -6.94 -49.09 -27.14
N GLU A 14 -6.70 -49.38 -25.87
CA GLU A 14 -7.35 -48.78 -24.71
C GLU A 14 -7.08 -47.27 -24.70
N GLU A 15 -8.08 -46.45 -24.40
CA GLU A 15 -7.84 -45.17 -23.72
C GLU A 15 -9.07 -44.82 -22.87
N GLU A 16 -8.81 -44.78 -21.57
CA GLU A 16 -9.72 -44.39 -20.50
C GLU A 16 -9.92 -42.87 -20.54
N ASP A 17 -11.14 -42.41 -20.81
CA ASP A 17 -11.49 -41.01 -20.59
C ASP A 17 -12.11 -40.84 -19.19
N LYS A 18 -11.35 -40.12 -18.38
CA LYS A 18 -11.55 -39.81 -16.98
C LYS A 18 -12.72 -38.85 -16.77
N GLU A 19 -13.44 -39.09 -15.68
CA GLU A 19 -14.38 -38.16 -15.07
C GLU A 19 -13.63 -36.90 -14.59
N ASP A 20 -13.83 -35.77 -15.27
CA ASP A 20 -13.52 -34.46 -14.69
C ASP A 20 -14.73 -33.98 -13.88
N LYS A 21 -14.71 -34.27 -12.58
CA LYS A 21 -15.53 -33.57 -11.59
C LYS A 21 -14.94 -32.17 -11.42
N GLU A 22 -15.70 -31.17 -11.83
CA GLU A 22 -15.48 -29.77 -11.45
C GLU A 22 -15.52 -29.66 -9.92
N GLU A 23 -14.34 -29.50 -9.31
CA GLU A 23 -14.22 -29.07 -7.92
C GLU A 23 -14.65 -27.61 -7.86
N GLY A 24 -15.79 -27.37 -7.18
CA GLY A 24 -16.21 -26.03 -6.80
C GLY A 24 -15.15 -25.40 -5.91
N GLU A 25 -14.50 -24.37 -6.43
CA GLU A 25 -13.61 -23.49 -5.69
C GLU A 25 -14.46 -22.74 -4.67
N GLU A 26 -14.54 -23.27 -3.45
CA GLU A 26 -15.13 -22.57 -2.32
C GLU A 26 -14.27 -21.34 -2.01
N ASP A 27 -14.76 -20.18 -2.43
CA ASP A 27 -14.32 -18.87 -1.99
C ASP A 27 -14.27 -18.84 -0.46
N ASN A 28 -13.09 -19.13 0.09
CA ASN A 28 -12.75 -18.83 1.47
C ASN A 28 -12.71 -17.30 1.59
N LEU A 29 -13.90 -16.70 1.79
CA LEU A 29 -14.08 -15.37 2.37
C LEU A 29 -13.53 -15.40 3.80
N GLY A 30 -12.21 -15.45 3.89
CA GLY A 30 -11.46 -15.39 5.12
C GLY A 30 -11.83 -14.11 5.86
N ASN A 31 -12.47 -14.31 7.02
CA ASN A 31 -12.58 -13.38 8.14
C ASN A 31 -12.53 -11.90 7.74
N ALA A 32 -13.70 -11.28 7.60
CA ALA A 32 -13.80 -9.83 7.69
C ALA A 32 -13.00 -9.37 8.94
N PRO A 33 -12.02 -8.45 8.78
CA PRO A 33 -11.29 -7.95 9.94
C PRO A 33 -12.30 -7.46 10.98
N PRO A 34 -12.02 -7.65 12.29
CA PRO A 34 -12.91 -7.20 13.35
C PRO A 34 -13.27 -5.73 13.09
N ASP A 35 -14.48 -5.33 13.45
CA ASP A 35 -15.00 -3.98 13.27
C ASP A 35 -14.07 -2.98 13.98
N VAL A 36 -13.02 -2.53 13.28
CA VAL A 36 -11.99 -1.68 13.85
C VAL A 36 -12.65 -0.33 13.97
N ASP A 37 -12.90 0.10 15.20
CA ASP A 37 -13.32 1.47 15.45
C ASP A 37 -12.14 2.41 15.14
N TYR A 38 -12.08 2.84 13.87
CA TYR A 38 -11.09 3.76 13.38
C TYR A 38 -11.09 5.07 14.16
N LYS A 39 -12.24 5.48 14.73
CA LYS A 39 -12.32 6.68 15.56
C LYS A 39 -11.47 6.52 16.82
N THR A 40 -11.61 5.39 17.53
CA THR A 40 -10.79 5.10 18.72
C THR A 40 -9.30 5.02 18.38
N VAL A 41 -8.94 4.45 17.22
CA VAL A 41 -7.54 4.39 16.77
C VAL A 41 -7.00 5.79 16.46
N THR A 42 -7.76 6.61 15.73
CA THR A 42 -7.35 7.99 15.40
C THR A 42 -7.27 8.88 16.64
N ASP A 43 -8.20 8.73 17.59
CA ASP A 43 -8.22 9.50 18.83
C ASP A 43 -7.03 9.11 19.71
N SER A 44 -6.70 7.82 19.80
CA SER A 44 -5.54 7.34 20.54
C SER A 44 -4.22 7.84 19.93
N LEU A 45 -4.12 7.86 18.61
CA LEU A 45 -2.96 8.39 17.90
C LEU A 45 -2.83 9.90 18.10
N GLN A 46 -3.93 10.64 18.04
CA GLN A 46 -3.95 12.08 18.30
C GLN A 46 -3.50 12.40 19.73
N ASN A 47 -4.02 11.66 20.72
CA ASN A 47 -3.61 11.82 22.11
C ASN A 47 -2.13 11.49 22.31
N PHE A 48 -1.63 10.40 21.71
CA PHE A 48 -0.20 10.08 21.76
C PHE A 48 0.68 11.19 21.18
N ILE A 49 0.29 11.74 20.02
CA ILE A 49 1.05 12.80 19.35
C ILE A 49 0.97 14.11 20.12
N HIS A 50 -0.18 14.40 20.74
CA HIS A 50 -0.37 15.57 21.58
C HIS A 50 0.41 15.45 22.91
N ASP A 51 0.45 14.27 23.52
CA ASP A 51 1.14 14.01 24.79
C ASP A 51 2.67 13.89 24.63
N GLN A 52 3.16 13.32 23.51
CA GLN A 52 4.58 13.31 23.18
C GLN A 52 5.05 14.64 22.58
N GLY A 53 4.13 15.39 21.97
CA GLY A 53 4.36 16.67 21.31
C GLY A 53 4.20 17.86 22.26
N HIS A 54 4.78 17.80 23.46
CA HIS A 54 4.95 19.02 24.26
C HIS A 54 5.81 20.03 23.47
N CYS A 55 5.11 20.96 22.80
CA CYS A 55 5.54 22.31 22.47
C CYS A 55 6.45 22.55 21.24
N GLU A 56 6.35 21.77 20.16
CA GLU A 56 6.53 22.37 18.83
C GLU A 56 5.15 22.62 18.25
N THR A 57 4.55 23.75 18.66
CA THR A 57 3.38 24.29 17.97
C THR A 57 3.73 24.42 16.49
N HIS A 58 2.77 24.22 15.58
CA HIS A 58 2.97 24.52 14.16
C HIS A 58 3.52 25.95 13.97
N GLU A 59 3.26 26.85 14.93
CA GLU A 59 3.86 28.18 15.06
C GLU A 59 5.39 28.15 15.16
N GLY A 60 6.00 27.39 16.08
CA GLY A 60 7.45 27.27 16.18
C GLY A 60 8.08 26.67 14.91
N ARG A 61 7.40 25.71 14.28
CA ARG A 61 7.79 25.14 12.98
C ARG A 61 7.70 26.16 11.84
N ASN A 62 6.72 27.06 11.92
CA ASN A 62 6.54 28.13 10.95
C ASN A 62 7.58 29.25 11.13
N GLU A 63 7.94 29.56 12.36
CA GLU A 63 9.06 30.47 12.67
C GLU A 63 10.37 29.92 12.14
N GLU A 64 10.66 28.64 12.39
CA GLU A 64 11.88 27.98 11.91
C GLU A 64 11.92 27.86 10.38
N GLY A 65 10.81 27.46 9.76
CA GLY A 65 10.70 27.41 8.31
C GLY A 65 10.88 28.79 7.66
N LYS A 66 10.31 29.84 8.26
CA LYS A 66 10.52 31.22 7.81
C LYS A 66 11.96 31.68 8.05
N ARG A 67 12.61 31.27 9.15
CA ARG A 67 14.03 31.56 9.42
C ARG A 67 14.95 30.94 8.36
N GLN A 68 14.69 29.70 7.95
CA GLN A 68 15.52 28.98 6.99
C GLN A 68 15.28 29.39 5.53
N ARG A 69 14.01 29.69 5.17
CA ARG A 69 13.59 29.83 3.75
C ARG A 69 12.98 31.18 3.41
N GLY A 70 12.80 32.08 4.39
CA GLY A 70 12.23 33.40 4.20
C GLY A 70 10.83 33.33 3.57
N ASP A 71 10.63 34.13 2.53
CA ASP A 71 9.35 34.25 1.82
C ASP A 71 8.96 33.00 1.01
N ALA A 72 9.89 32.06 0.81
CA ALA A 72 9.60 30.78 0.16
C ALA A 72 8.93 29.77 1.12
N TRP A 73 8.85 30.07 2.42
CA TRP A 73 8.17 29.21 3.38
C TRP A 73 6.65 29.41 3.33
N LYS A 74 5.93 28.33 3.05
CA LYS A 74 4.49 28.28 3.24
C LYS A 74 4.19 27.87 4.68
N ALA A 75 3.38 28.67 5.37
CA ALA A 75 2.90 28.33 6.71
C ALA A 75 2.19 26.98 6.69
N THR A 76 2.55 26.15 7.67
CA THR A 76 2.03 24.82 7.90
C THR A 76 0.83 24.92 8.83
N ASP A 77 -0.25 24.22 8.50
CA ASP A 77 -1.45 24.10 9.33
C ASP A 77 -1.57 22.70 9.93
N ASP A 78 -2.52 22.53 10.85
CA ASP A 78 -2.73 21.25 11.55
C ASP A 78 -3.20 20.13 10.61
N VAL A 79 -3.82 20.46 9.46
CA VAL A 79 -4.24 19.46 8.48
C VAL A 79 -3.02 18.88 7.78
N GLU A 80 -2.06 19.74 7.42
CA GLU A 80 -0.83 19.36 6.75
C GLU A 80 0.09 18.54 7.67
N ILE A 81 0.18 18.90 8.96
CA ILE A 81 0.87 18.09 9.98
C ILE A 81 0.22 16.72 10.13
N ARG A 82 -1.11 16.66 10.24
CA ARG A 82 -1.85 15.38 10.30
C ARG A 82 -1.66 14.53 9.04
N GLY A 83 -1.63 15.16 7.86
CA GLY A 83 -1.33 14.49 6.60
C GLY A 83 0.08 13.87 6.57
N LEU A 84 1.09 14.61 7.05
CA LEU A 84 2.46 14.11 7.17
C LEU A 84 2.53 12.90 8.12
N ILE A 85 1.92 13.00 9.31
CA ILE A 85 1.83 11.90 10.27
C ILE A 85 1.17 10.67 9.63
N GLY A 86 0.05 10.87 8.93
CA GLY A 86 -0.67 9.80 8.24
C GLY A 86 0.21 9.08 7.22
N ILE A 87 1.01 9.82 6.45
CA ILE A 87 2.00 9.25 5.52
C ILE A 87 3.03 8.41 6.28
N LEU A 88 3.60 8.92 7.37
CA LEU A 88 4.62 8.21 8.15
C LEU A 88 4.08 6.90 8.75
N VAL A 89 2.86 6.94 9.30
CA VAL A 89 2.18 5.74 9.83
C VAL A 89 1.92 4.74 8.71
N PHE A 90 1.40 5.19 7.56
CA PHE A 90 1.16 4.34 6.39
C PHE A 90 2.45 3.66 5.91
N LEU A 91 3.54 4.41 5.74
CA LEU A 91 4.83 3.86 5.32
C LEU A 91 5.40 2.88 6.36
N GLY A 92 5.20 3.15 7.64
CA GLY A 92 5.55 2.24 8.74
C GLY A 92 4.78 0.92 8.65
N ALA A 93 3.47 0.98 8.44
CA ALA A 93 2.60 -0.19 8.26
C ALA A 93 3.00 -1.03 7.04
N GLN A 94 3.40 -0.37 5.94
CA GLN A 94 3.91 -1.03 4.73
C GLN A 94 5.36 -1.51 4.85
N LYS A 95 6.03 -1.32 6.00
CA LYS A 95 7.45 -1.63 6.23
C LYS A 95 8.39 -0.94 5.22
N GLN A 96 7.98 0.22 4.68
CA GLN A 96 8.72 0.98 3.68
C GLN A 96 9.60 2.09 4.29
N SER A 97 9.92 2.02 5.58
CA SER A 97 10.69 3.05 6.29
C SER A 97 12.11 3.28 5.75
N LYS A 98 12.67 2.31 5.01
CA LYS A 98 14.00 2.40 4.39
C LYS A 98 13.96 2.71 2.89
N VAL A 99 12.77 2.81 2.31
CA VAL A 99 12.60 3.10 0.88
C VAL A 99 12.94 4.57 0.64
N ASN A 100 13.65 4.87 -0.45
CA ASN A 100 13.99 6.24 -0.79
C ASN A 100 12.72 7.06 -1.03
N LEU A 101 12.69 8.28 -0.50
CA LEU A 101 11.55 9.20 -0.66
C LEU A 101 11.20 9.46 -2.14
N THR A 102 12.19 9.42 -3.03
CA THR A 102 11.98 9.53 -4.48
C THR A 102 11.15 8.37 -5.02
N THR A 103 11.47 7.14 -4.62
CA THR A 103 10.74 5.94 -5.05
C THR A 103 9.31 5.93 -4.51
N ILE A 104 9.09 6.39 -3.28
CA ILE A 104 7.75 6.46 -2.68
C ILE A 104 6.83 7.39 -3.48
N TRP A 105 7.35 8.50 -4.01
CA TRP A 105 6.60 9.49 -4.81
C TRP A 105 6.68 9.26 -6.31
N GLU A 106 7.31 8.18 -6.78
CA GLU A 106 7.42 7.88 -8.20
C GLU A 106 6.03 7.59 -8.79
N PRO A 107 5.62 8.18 -9.93
CA PRO A 107 4.27 7.99 -10.47
C PRO A 107 3.94 6.54 -10.88
N LEU A 108 4.94 5.78 -11.34
CA LEU A 108 4.73 4.45 -11.92
C LEU A 108 4.79 3.31 -10.90
N ILE A 109 5.58 3.48 -9.83
CA ILE A 109 5.90 2.42 -8.87
C ILE A 109 5.71 2.86 -7.41
N GLY A 110 5.43 4.14 -7.18
CA GLY A 110 5.24 4.72 -5.86
C GLY A 110 3.83 4.54 -5.34
N GLN A 111 3.56 5.15 -4.19
CA GLN A 111 2.30 4.99 -3.46
C GLN A 111 1.32 6.10 -3.81
N ASP A 112 0.23 5.77 -4.49
CA ASP A 112 -0.81 6.71 -4.93
C ASP A 112 -1.39 7.52 -3.76
N PHE A 113 -1.66 6.85 -2.64
CA PHE A 113 -2.15 7.47 -1.41
C PHE A 113 -1.23 8.58 -0.90
N VAL A 114 0.08 8.33 -0.95
CA VAL A 114 1.08 9.28 -0.46
C VAL A 114 1.17 10.50 -1.37
N ARG A 115 1.10 10.31 -2.70
CA ARG A 115 1.06 11.41 -3.68
C ARG A 115 -0.23 12.22 -3.62
N ALA A 116 -1.36 11.56 -3.32
CA ALA A 116 -2.65 12.22 -3.15
C ALA A 116 -2.71 13.08 -1.88
N THR A 117 -1.99 12.69 -0.83
CA THR A 117 -1.98 13.40 0.45
C THR A 117 -1.14 14.67 0.39
N MET A 118 0.08 14.60 -0.18
CA MET A 118 0.99 15.73 -0.20
C MET A 118 2.07 15.59 -1.29
N SER A 119 2.61 16.72 -1.76
CA SER A 119 3.70 16.68 -2.74
C SER A 119 5.03 16.26 -2.11
N LYS A 120 5.90 15.61 -2.89
CA LYS A 120 7.25 15.19 -2.46
C LYS A 120 8.04 16.34 -1.86
N ASN A 121 8.05 17.48 -2.57
CA ASN A 121 8.79 18.66 -2.15
C ASN A 121 8.29 19.18 -0.80
N ARG A 122 6.98 19.22 -0.59
CA ARG A 122 6.42 19.69 0.68
C ARG A 122 6.71 18.71 1.82
N CYS A 123 6.61 17.41 1.58
CA CYS A 123 7.04 16.39 2.54
C CYS A 123 8.51 16.57 2.94
N SER A 124 9.41 16.72 1.96
CA SER A 124 10.82 16.96 2.22
C SER A 124 11.07 18.26 2.99
N GLN A 125 10.30 19.32 2.71
CA GLN A 125 10.41 20.58 3.46
C GLN A 125 10.06 20.36 4.94
N LEU A 126 8.96 19.67 5.22
CA LEU A 126 8.48 19.44 6.58
C LEU A 126 9.34 18.45 7.37
N LEU A 127 10.06 17.54 6.71
CA LEU A 127 10.98 16.61 7.37
C LEU A 127 12.36 17.21 7.67
N ASN A 128 12.74 18.30 6.98
CA ASN A 128 14.07 18.92 7.08
C ASN A 128 14.02 20.38 7.57
N THR A 129 12.87 20.86 8.03
CA THR A 129 12.76 22.07 8.87
C THR A 129 13.31 21.75 10.25
#